data_AF-A0ABD0NKT9-F1
#
_entry.id   AF-A0ABD0NKT9-F1
#
_cell.length_a   1.000
_cell.length_b   1.000
_cell.length_c   1.000
_cell.angle_alpha   90.00
_cell.angle_beta   90.00
_cell.angle_gamma   90.00
#
_symmetry.space_group_name_H-M   'P 1'
#
loop_
_entity.id
_entity.type
_entity.pdbx_description
1 polymer ?
#
loop_
_entity_poly.entity_id
_entity_poly.type
_entity_poly.pdbx_seq_one_letter_code
_entity_poly.pdbx_strand_id
1 'polypeptide(L)'
;GDSVTLQTHTELQTHDVITWTFGLSETRIAEINKDTGRDRLKVDHQTGSLTIRNTRTTDSGLYQIIIIRSRKMEFTYRFNVTVY
;
A
#
# COMPACT_ATOMS: atom_id res chain seq x y z
N GLY A 1 -19.66 0.52 5.34
CA GLY A 1 -18.34 0.12 5.86
C GLY A 1 -17.34 1.09 5.31
N ASP A 2 -16.52 1.66 6.18
CA ASP A 2 -15.66 2.79 5.85
C ASP A 2 -14.56 2.44 4.84
N SER A 3 -13.89 3.49 4.36
CA SER A 3 -12.73 3.38 3.50
C SER A 3 -11.58 4.21 4.04
N VAL A 4 -10.43 3.57 4.24
CA VAL A 4 -9.20 4.23 4.67
C VAL A 4 -8.29 4.41 3.46
N THR A 5 -7.70 5.60 3.30
CA THR A 5 -6.71 5.87 2.25
C THR A 5 -5.36 6.17 2.89
N LEU A 6 -4.37 5.36 2.58
CA LEU A 6 -2.98 5.53 2.98
C LEU A 6 -2.27 6.37 1.92
N GLN A 7 -2.27 7.68 2.11
CA GLN A 7 -1.68 8.59 1.14
C GLN A 7 -0.17 8.63 1.25
N THR A 8 0.49 8.28 0.16
CA THR A 8 1.91 8.54 -0.06
C THR A 8 2.04 9.83 -0.86
N HIS A 9 2.50 10.90 -0.19
CA HIS A 9 2.77 12.21 -0.80
C HIS A 9 4.06 12.16 -1.65
N THR A 10 4.12 11.24 -2.61
CA THR A 10 5.26 11.00 -3.50
C THR A 10 4.75 10.82 -4.92
N GLU A 11 5.32 11.57 -5.85
CA GLU A 11 5.07 11.38 -7.28
C GLU A 11 5.84 10.16 -7.77
N LEU A 12 5.11 9.22 -8.39
CA LEU A 12 5.69 8.02 -8.96
C LEU A 12 6.27 8.27 -10.34
N GLN A 13 7.40 7.65 -10.63
CA GLN A 13 7.97 7.58 -11.96
C GLN A 13 7.57 6.28 -12.66
N THR A 14 7.58 6.28 -13.99
CA THR A 14 7.18 5.15 -14.85
C THR A 14 7.94 3.84 -14.59
N HIS A 15 9.10 3.91 -13.92
CA HIS A 15 9.96 2.78 -13.58
C HIS A 15 9.93 2.41 -12.08
N ASP A 16 9.15 3.11 -11.26
CA ASP A 16 9.04 2.83 -9.83
C ASP A 16 8.26 1.54 -9.60
N VAL A 17 8.88 0.57 -8.92
CA VAL A 17 8.21 -0.65 -8.48
C VAL A 17 7.66 -0.44 -7.06
N ILE A 18 6.38 -0.69 -6.87
CA ILE A 18 5.71 -0.48 -5.58
C ILE A 18 5.09 -1.74 -5.05
N THR A 19 5.53 -2.15 -3.86
CA THR A 19 4.98 -3.27 -3.10
C THR A 19 4.33 -2.77 -1.81
N TRP A 20 3.07 -3.11 -1.60
CA TRP A 20 2.38 -2.94 -0.32
C TRP A 20 2.37 -4.26 0.45
N THR A 21 2.78 -4.22 1.72
CA THR A 21 2.75 -5.33 2.66
C THR A 21 1.91 -5.01 3.90
N PHE A 22 1.38 -6.05 4.54
CA PHE A 22 0.59 -5.97 5.76
C PHE A 22 1.18 -6.87 6.86
N GLY A 23 1.26 -6.32 8.07
CA GLY A 23 1.82 -6.97 9.23
C GLY A 23 3.36 -7.05 9.23
N LEU A 24 3.91 -7.65 10.29
CA LEU A 24 5.36 -7.83 10.47
C LEU A 24 5.97 -8.91 9.55
N SER A 25 5.14 -9.77 8.97
CA SER A 25 5.56 -10.90 8.13
C SER A 25 5.78 -10.52 6.66
N GLU A 26 5.81 -9.21 6.35
CA GLU A 26 5.94 -8.66 4.99
C GLU A 26 4.95 -9.27 3.97
N THR A 27 3.76 -9.67 4.44
CA THR A 27 2.75 -10.31 3.62
C THR A 27 2.27 -9.32 2.57
N ARG A 28 2.71 -9.52 1.33
CA ARG A 28 2.43 -8.69 0.17
C ARG A 28 0.95 -8.77 -0.20
N ILE A 29 0.26 -7.64 -0.08
CA ILE A 29 -1.20 -7.50 -0.27
C ILE A 29 -1.60 -6.83 -1.58
N ALA A 30 -0.73 -5.98 -2.15
CA ALA A 30 -0.96 -5.32 -3.43
C ALA A 30 0.36 -4.90 -4.09
N GLU A 31 0.35 -4.78 -5.42
CA GLU A 31 1.45 -4.26 -6.23
C GLU A 31 0.86 -3.47 -7.42
N ILE A 32 1.48 -2.36 -7.83
CA ILE A 32 0.99 -1.53 -8.95
C ILE A 32 0.85 -2.29 -10.28
N ASN A 33 1.66 -3.32 -10.50
CA ASN A 33 1.66 -4.10 -11.74
C ASN A 33 0.96 -5.45 -11.61
N LYS A 34 0.26 -5.69 -10.48
CA LYS A 34 -0.43 -6.95 -10.23
C LYS A 34 -1.64 -6.74 -9.34
N ASP A 35 -2.81 -6.73 -9.97
CA ASP A 35 -4.11 -6.63 -9.32
C ASP A 35 -4.40 -7.95 -8.56
N THR A 36 -3.75 -8.13 -7.40
CA THR A 36 -3.76 -9.37 -6.63
C THR A 36 -5.03 -9.51 -5.77
N GLY A 37 -6.18 -9.57 -6.45
CA GLY A 37 -7.30 -10.42 -6.06
C GLY A 37 -7.97 -10.12 -4.71
N ARG A 38 -7.80 -8.92 -4.15
CA ARG A 38 -8.63 -8.43 -3.05
C ARG A 38 -9.42 -7.24 -3.57
N ASP A 39 -10.67 -7.49 -3.99
CA ASP A 39 -11.69 -6.53 -4.46
C ASP A 39 -11.82 -5.23 -3.61
N ARG A 40 -11.38 -5.32 -2.36
CA ARG A 40 -11.37 -4.25 -1.36
C ARG A 40 -10.11 -3.36 -1.37
N LEU A 41 -9.02 -3.73 -2.02
CA LEU A 41 -7.75 -3.00 -2.06
C LEU A 41 -7.55 -2.38 -3.44
N LYS A 42 -7.26 -1.07 -3.49
CA LYS A 42 -6.92 -0.36 -4.73
C LYS A 42 -5.69 0.51 -4.51
N VAL A 43 -4.64 0.32 -5.31
CA VAL A 43 -3.47 1.19 -5.32
C VAL A 43 -3.65 2.28 -6.38
N ASP A 44 -3.26 3.50 -6.05
CA ASP A 44 -3.22 4.62 -6.99
C ASP A 44 -1.90 4.62 -7.78
N HIS A 45 -1.99 4.72 -9.11
CA HIS A 45 -0.84 4.57 -10.01
C HIS A 45 -0.04 5.88 -10.20
N GLN A 46 -0.51 7.02 -9.67
CA GLN A 46 0.20 8.30 -9.75
C GLN A 46 0.98 8.62 -8.46
N THR A 47 0.45 8.19 -7.31
CA THR A 47 0.96 8.51 -5.97
C THR A 47 1.44 7.29 -5.17
N GLY A 48 1.00 6.09 -5.55
CA GLY A 48 1.26 4.85 -4.79
C GLY A 48 0.30 4.61 -3.63
N SER A 49 -0.67 5.52 -3.42
CA SER A 49 -1.57 5.50 -2.27
C SER A 49 -2.46 4.26 -2.25
N LEU A 50 -2.57 3.58 -1.11
CA LEU A 50 -3.44 2.41 -0.95
C LEU A 50 -4.80 2.82 -0.38
N THR A 51 -5.87 2.57 -1.14
CA THR A 51 -7.26 2.68 -0.68
C THR A 51 -7.75 1.30 -0.23
N ILE A 52 -8.20 1.21 1.01
CA ILE A 52 -8.80 0.02 1.62
C ILE A 52 -10.29 0.28 1.78
N ARG A 53 -11.15 -0.49 1.10
CA ARG A 53 -12.61 -0.32 1.08
C ARG A 53 -13.28 -1.32 2.03
N ASN A 54 -14.44 -0.95 2.59
CA ASN A 54 -15.21 -1.77 3.52
C ASN A 54 -14.36 -2.26 4.72
N THR A 55 -13.54 -1.38 5.29
CA THR A 55 -12.65 -1.71 6.42
C THR A 55 -13.40 -2.32 7.59
N ARG A 56 -12.77 -3.29 8.25
CA ARG A 56 -13.21 -3.96 9.47
C ARG A 56 -12.11 -3.85 10.52
N THR A 57 -12.44 -4.08 11.78
CA THR A 57 -11.46 -4.13 12.89
C THR A 57 -10.29 -5.08 12.61
N THR A 58 -10.52 -6.17 11.85
CA THR A 58 -9.49 -7.13 11.39
C THR A 58 -8.51 -6.58 10.35
N ASP A 59 -8.82 -5.47 9.69
CA ASP A 59 -7.91 -4.80 8.76
C ASP A 59 -7.00 -3.78 9.48
N SER A 60 -7.14 -3.64 10.82
CA SER A 60 -6.22 -2.86 11.65
C SER A 60 -4.84 -3.52 11.72
N GLY A 61 -3.79 -2.71 11.66
CA GLY A 61 -2.41 -3.19 11.75
C GLY A 61 -1.40 -2.27 11.06
N LEU A 62 -0.16 -2.76 11.00
CA LEU A 62 0.92 -2.08 10.30
C LEU A 62 0.84 -2.37 8.80
N TYR A 63 0.74 -1.31 8.00
CA TYR A 63 0.92 -1.35 6.56
C TYR A 63 2.28 -0.75 6.21
N GLN A 64 3.00 -1.37 5.29
CA GLN A 64 4.27 -0.86 4.77
C GLN A 64 4.19 -0.78 3.25
N ILE A 65 4.73 0.29 2.68
CA ILE A 65 4.94 0.46 1.25
C ILE A 65 6.44 0.58 1.00
N ILE A 66 6.91 -0.18 0.01
CA ILE A 66 8.29 -0.13 -0.47
C ILE A 66 8.24 0.35 -1.92
N ILE A 67 8.92 1.46 -2.22
CA ILE A 67 9.03 2.09 -3.53
C ILE A 67 10.48 1.96 -3.99
N ILE A 68 10.72 1.16 -5.03
CA ILE A 68 12.05 0.94 -5.61
C ILE A 68 12.13 1.70 -6.93
N ARG A 69 12.85 2.82 -6.95
CA ARG A 69 13.08 3.65 -8.14
C ARG A 69 14.32 3.21 -8.93
N SER A 70 15.31 2.66 -8.24
CA SER A 70 16.49 2.04 -8.85
C SER A 70 17.19 1.11 -7.86
N ARG A 71 18.20 0.34 -8.31
CA ARG A 71 19.04 -0.50 -7.44
C ARG A 71 19.77 0.26 -6.30
N LYS A 72 19.75 1.60 -6.31
CA LYS A 72 20.37 2.45 -5.27
C LYS A 72 19.37 3.38 -4.57
N MET A 73 18.08 3.33 -4.92
CA MET A 73 17.07 4.24 -4.40
C MET A 73 15.79 3.47 -4.08
N GLU A 74 15.61 3.24 -2.79
CA GLU A 74 14.45 2.61 -2.18
C GLU A 74 13.88 3.57 -1.12
N PHE A 75 12.56 3.73 -1.11
CA PHE A 75 11.84 4.45 -0.06
C PHE A 75 10.87 3.50 0.63
N THR A 76 10.93 3.44 1.95
CA THR A 76 9.98 2.66 2.76
C THR A 76 9.17 3.59 3.64
N TYR A 77 7.84 3.54 3.53
CA TYR A 77 6.92 4.25 4.42
C TYR A 77 6.07 3.25 5.20
N ARG A 78 5.70 3.62 6.43
CA ARG A 78 4.93 2.78 7.35
C ARG A 78 3.73 3.55 7.86
N PHE A 79 2.58 2.89 7.87
CA PHE A 79 1.30 3.43 8.33
C PHE A 79 0.71 2.48 9.36
N ASN A 80 0.36 2.99 10.54
CA ASN A 80 -0.43 2.23 11.51
C ASN A 80 -1.91 2.55 11.30
N VAL A 81 -2.71 1.53 10.98
CA VAL A 81 -4.15 1.67 10.75
C VAL A 81 -4.89 1.08 11.93
N THR A 82 -5.78 1.86 12.53
CA THR A 82 -6.70 1.39 13.56
C THR A 82 -8.12 1.67 13.11
N VAL A 83 -8.91 0.60 12.98
CA VAL A 83 -10.34 0.63 12.63
C VAL A 83 -11.10 0.23 13.89
N TYR A 84 -12.06 1.05 14.29
CA TYR A 84 -12.93 0.84 15.45
C TYR A 84 -14.29 0.26 15.04
#